data_AF-A0A1D2UJ25-F1
#
_entry.id   AF-A0A1D2UJ25-F1
#
_cell.length_a   1.000
_cell.length_b   1.000
_cell.length_c   1.000
_cell.angle_alpha   90.00
_cell.angle_beta   90.00
_cell.angle_gamma   90.00
#
_symmetry.space_group_name_H-M   'P 1'
#
loop_
_entity.id
_entity.type
_entity.pdbx_description
1 polymer ?
#
loop_
_entity_poly.entity_id
_entity_poly.type
_entity_poly.pdbx_seq_one_letter_code
_entity_poly.pdbx_strand_id
1 'polypeptide(L)'
;MRFLIDWQHLTPGTRRRGPDALTATLAQLEGFEAAAGAWETELLPARIEDYSSTWLDELCRAGRIGWSRLRAASGGGNGPVRSTPIVLLPRRQLAVWTAVAERDAAEPPALSSRAQAVAEALRDEGALFFDELMASARLLRTELEDALGELVAAGRVTADSFAGLRALLMPAAKRDSGRHRRMRRHTFGGIEDAGRWSLVRTTASRDADDDAQHREQVEHVARALLQRYGVVFWKLLEREASWLPSWRELRQVYQRLEARGEIRGGRFVDGLVGEQFALPEAIPALRSIARREASGELVVVSGCDPLNLVGTVLAGERVPAVIGTRILFEDGVAVAAWVSGKMQWLVDGDVEKQQRWREALGVRASARRRPPETQADQGAQARHGKWT
;
A
#
# COMPACT_ATOMS: atom_id res chain seq x y z
N MET A 1 3.44 8.82 -18.23
CA MET A 1 3.84 8.37 -16.88
C MET A 1 5.16 8.94 -16.36
N ARG A 2 6.17 9.26 -17.21
CA ARG A 2 7.48 9.78 -16.75
C ARG A 2 7.37 10.84 -15.64
N PHE A 3 6.47 11.81 -15.82
CA PHE A 3 6.15 12.81 -14.79
C PHE A 3 5.68 12.22 -13.47
N LEU A 4 4.66 11.37 -13.48
CA LEU A 4 4.13 10.77 -12.25
C LEU A 4 5.18 9.90 -11.54
N ILE A 5 6.01 9.19 -12.30
CA ILE A 5 7.08 8.33 -11.74
C ILE A 5 8.14 9.18 -11.02
N ASP A 6 8.59 10.29 -11.61
CA ASP A 6 9.51 11.23 -10.96
C ASP A 6 8.83 11.97 -9.80
N TRP A 7 7.59 12.42 -9.98
CA TRP A 7 6.79 13.12 -8.97
C TRP A 7 6.58 12.26 -7.71
N GLN A 8 6.46 10.95 -7.89
CA GLN A 8 6.31 9.97 -6.82
C GLN A 8 7.64 9.38 -6.34
N HIS A 9 8.78 9.90 -6.80
CA HIS A 9 10.11 9.53 -6.32
C HIS A 9 10.50 8.06 -6.60
N LEU A 10 10.07 7.49 -7.73
CA LEU A 10 10.28 6.08 -8.05
C LEU A 10 11.53 5.81 -8.91
N THR A 11 12.17 6.85 -9.46
CA THR A 11 13.43 6.72 -10.19
C THR A 11 14.63 6.83 -9.24
N PRO A 12 15.78 6.18 -9.53
CA PRO A 12 16.96 6.27 -8.68
C PRO A 12 17.41 7.71 -8.39
N GLY A 13 17.26 8.63 -9.34
CA GLY A 13 17.61 10.03 -9.18
C GLY A 13 16.60 10.88 -8.39
N THR A 14 15.39 10.37 -8.16
CA THR A 14 14.33 11.09 -7.42
C THR A 14 14.00 10.47 -6.07
N ARG A 15 14.43 9.22 -5.82
CA ARG A 15 14.26 8.56 -4.51
C ARG A 15 14.81 9.42 -3.39
N ARG A 16 14.04 9.47 -2.31
CA ARG A 16 14.40 10.21 -1.11
C ARG A 16 15.25 9.34 -0.19
N ARG A 17 15.89 9.97 0.80
CA ARG A 17 16.72 9.30 1.80
C ARG A 17 16.49 9.85 3.21
N GLY A 18 16.71 9.02 4.21
CA GLY A 18 16.64 9.37 5.62
C GLY A 18 15.23 9.44 6.21
N PRO A 19 15.11 9.67 7.53
CA PRO A 19 13.85 9.60 8.26
C PRO A 19 12.84 10.69 7.86
N ASP A 20 13.30 11.91 7.55
CA ASP A 20 12.40 13.01 7.16
C ASP A 20 11.69 12.74 5.83
N ALA A 21 12.31 11.94 4.95
CA ALA A 21 11.69 11.50 3.71
C ALA A 21 10.39 10.73 3.95
N LEU A 22 10.33 9.92 5.02
CA LEU A 22 9.14 9.14 5.37
C LEU A 22 7.94 10.03 5.63
N THR A 23 8.10 11.08 6.42
CA THR A 23 7.01 12.03 6.73
C THR A 23 6.48 12.68 5.45
N ALA A 24 7.38 13.15 4.59
CA ALA A 24 7.00 13.81 3.36
C ALA A 24 6.43 12.84 2.30
N THR A 25 6.85 11.57 2.29
CA THR A 25 6.26 10.52 1.44
C THR A 25 4.87 10.13 1.90
N LEU A 26 4.66 9.98 3.22
CA LEU A 26 3.34 9.70 3.79
C LEU A 26 2.37 10.86 3.59
N ALA A 27 2.84 12.11 3.66
CA ALA A 27 2.03 13.28 3.32
C ALA A 27 1.62 13.28 1.83
N GLN A 28 2.49 12.83 0.92
CA GLN A 28 2.15 12.71 -0.50
C GLN A 28 1.20 11.53 -0.78
N LEU A 29 1.27 10.47 0.04
CA LEU A 29 0.39 9.29 -0.01
C LEU A 29 -0.82 9.41 0.92
N GLU A 30 -1.09 10.60 1.45
CA GLU A 30 -2.16 10.85 2.41
C GLU A 30 -3.51 10.43 1.85
N GLY A 31 -4.22 9.54 2.55
CA GLY A 31 -5.56 9.06 2.18
C GLY A 31 -5.58 7.93 1.16
N PHE A 32 -4.42 7.51 0.64
CA PHE A 32 -4.35 6.39 -0.29
C PHE A 32 -4.50 5.06 0.48
N GLU A 33 -5.47 4.23 0.06
CA GLU A 33 -5.65 2.89 0.62
C GLU A 33 -4.81 1.86 -0.13
N ALA A 34 -3.85 1.25 0.57
CA ALA A 34 -3.06 0.15 0.05
C ALA A 34 -3.13 -1.07 0.97
N ALA A 35 -2.87 -2.25 0.41
CA ALA A 35 -2.81 -3.48 1.20
C ALA A 35 -1.76 -3.34 2.32
N ALA A 36 -2.09 -3.74 3.54
CA ALA A 36 -1.24 -3.59 4.72
C ALA A 36 0.18 -4.13 4.51
N GLY A 37 0.29 -5.28 3.83
CA GLY A 37 1.58 -5.88 3.52
C GLY A 37 2.40 -5.14 2.47
N ALA A 38 1.80 -4.28 1.64
CA ALA A 38 2.48 -3.56 0.56
C ALA A 38 3.23 -2.32 1.05
N TRP A 39 2.78 -1.67 2.12
CA TRP A 39 3.36 -0.41 2.59
C TRP A 39 4.87 -0.48 2.80
N GLU A 40 5.35 -1.42 3.61
CA GLU A 40 6.77 -1.54 3.94
C GLU A 40 7.56 -2.46 3.00
N THR A 41 6.89 -3.16 2.08
CA THR A 41 7.57 -4.11 1.17
C THR A 41 7.65 -3.61 -0.27
N GLU A 42 6.73 -2.74 -0.68
CA GLU A 42 6.56 -2.35 -2.08
C GLU A 42 6.42 -0.83 -2.26
N LEU A 43 5.76 -0.11 -1.34
CA LEU A 43 5.48 1.32 -1.52
C LEU A 43 6.56 2.23 -0.96
N LEU A 44 6.90 2.08 0.32
CA LEU A 44 7.89 2.94 1.00
C LEU A 44 9.32 2.68 0.49
N PRO A 45 9.80 1.42 0.37
CA PRO A 45 11.14 1.16 -0.15
C PRO A 45 11.33 1.56 -1.63
N ALA A 46 10.24 1.66 -2.40
CA ALA A 46 10.32 2.12 -3.78
C ALA A 46 10.57 3.64 -3.88
N ARG A 47 10.21 4.39 -2.84
CA ARG A 47 10.33 5.87 -2.77
C ARG A 47 11.48 6.34 -1.89
N ILE A 48 11.89 5.53 -0.92
CA ILE A 48 12.91 5.84 0.09
C ILE A 48 13.97 4.74 0.04
N GLU A 49 15.17 5.10 -0.40
CA GLU A 49 16.22 4.13 -0.71
C GLU A 49 16.71 3.36 0.52
N ASP A 50 16.83 4.03 1.65
CA ASP A 50 17.32 3.52 2.93
C ASP A 50 16.19 3.32 3.95
N TYR A 51 14.97 3.06 3.49
CA TYR A 51 13.80 2.90 4.36
C TYR A 51 14.05 1.94 5.52
N SER A 52 13.82 2.42 6.75
CA SER A 52 13.79 1.60 7.96
C SER A 52 12.39 1.57 8.56
N SER A 53 11.93 0.37 8.94
CA SER A 53 10.67 0.15 9.66
C SER A 53 10.63 0.83 11.02
N THR A 54 11.79 1.05 11.64
CA THR A 54 11.90 1.72 12.95
C THR A 54 11.40 3.16 12.89
N TRP A 55 11.60 3.87 11.78
CA TRP A 55 11.13 5.25 11.61
C TRP A 55 9.61 5.33 11.62
N LEU A 56 8.93 4.36 10.98
CA LEU A 56 7.48 4.30 11.00
C LEU A 56 6.95 4.00 12.40
N ASP A 57 7.58 3.06 13.10
CA ASP A 57 7.21 2.70 14.48
C ASP A 57 7.41 3.89 15.44
N GLU A 58 8.49 4.66 15.27
CA GLU A 58 8.77 5.89 16.04
C GLU A 58 7.76 7.00 15.75
N LEU A 59 7.38 7.20 14.49
CA LEU A 59 6.35 8.19 14.12
C LEU A 59 4.97 7.82 14.67
N CYS A 60 4.62 6.54 14.65
CA CYS A 60 3.38 6.03 15.26
C CYS A 60 3.39 6.23 16.79
N ARG A 61 4.48 5.83 17.44
CA ARG A 61 4.60 5.91 18.91
C ARG A 61 4.63 7.35 19.42
N ALA A 62 5.21 8.26 18.64
CA ALA A 62 5.18 9.70 18.89
C ALA A 62 3.80 10.34 18.59
N GLY A 63 2.81 9.57 18.11
CA GLY A 63 1.49 10.07 17.74
C GLY A 63 1.49 10.99 16.52
N ARG A 64 2.58 11.01 15.72
CA ARG A 64 2.68 11.84 14.51
C ARG A 64 1.94 11.19 13.33
N ILE A 65 2.06 9.88 13.19
CA ILE A 65 1.36 9.08 12.18
C ILE A 65 0.43 8.10 12.90
N GLY A 66 -0.71 7.78 12.27
CA GLY A 66 -1.54 6.65 12.65
C GLY A 66 -1.86 5.78 11.44
N TRP A 67 -2.17 4.52 11.70
CA TRP A 67 -2.64 3.58 10.70
C TRP A 67 -4.05 3.13 11.03
N SER A 68 -4.89 2.96 10.00
CA SER A 68 -6.24 2.46 10.17
C SER A 68 -6.78 1.90 8.86
N ARG A 69 -7.79 1.04 8.93
CA ARG A 69 -8.68 0.77 7.80
C ARG A 69 -9.88 1.71 7.93
N LEU A 70 -10.06 2.62 6.97
CA LEU A 70 -11.13 3.62 7.03
C LEU A 70 -12.49 3.01 6.70
N ARG A 71 -12.53 2.03 5.79
CA ARG A 71 -13.76 1.33 5.40
C ARG A 71 -13.58 -0.18 5.30
N ALA A 72 -14.47 -0.93 5.94
CA ALA A 72 -14.59 -2.36 5.74
C ALA A 72 -15.16 -2.65 4.34
N ALA A 73 -14.61 -3.63 3.63
CA ALA A 73 -15.13 -4.04 2.34
C ALA A 73 -16.49 -4.74 2.52
N SER A 74 -17.38 -4.53 1.56
CA SER A 74 -18.64 -5.27 1.42
C SER A 74 -18.29 -6.75 1.16
N GLY A 75 -18.34 -7.60 2.19
CA GLY A 75 -17.94 -9.02 2.07
C GLY A 75 -17.26 -9.65 3.29
N GLY A 76 -17.06 -8.91 4.39
CA GLY A 76 -16.62 -9.46 5.67
C GLY A 76 -15.14 -9.24 6.01
N GLY A 77 -14.84 -9.19 7.31
CA GLY A 77 -13.49 -8.97 7.88
C GLY A 77 -12.58 -10.21 7.89
N ASN A 78 -12.97 -11.33 7.27
CA ASN A 78 -12.27 -12.60 7.39
C ASN A 78 -11.11 -12.79 6.39
N GLY A 79 -10.79 -11.76 5.61
CA GLY A 79 -9.63 -11.77 4.71
C GLY A 79 -8.30 -11.65 5.47
N PRO A 80 -7.18 -12.17 4.94
CA PRO A 80 -5.88 -11.99 5.57
C PRO A 80 -5.55 -10.51 5.80
N VAL A 81 -5.05 -10.18 6.99
CA VAL A 81 -4.60 -8.82 7.35
C VAL A 81 -3.64 -8.26 6.29
N ARG A 82 -2.78 -9.12 5.73
CA ARG A 82 -1.83 -8.74 4.67
C ARG A 82 -2.47 -8.01 3.49
N SER A 83 -3.64 -8.46 3.05
CA SER A 83 -4.37 -7.89 1.91
C SER A 83 -5.38 -6.80 2.31
N THR A 84 -5.51 -6.53 3.60
CA THR A 84 -6.46 -5.52 4.11
C THR A 84 -6.01 -4.13 3.66
N PRO A 85 -6.86 -3.35 2.97
CA PRO A 85 -6.56 -1.96 2.65
C PRO A 85 -6.47 -1.13 3.93
N ILE A 86 -5.37 -0.45 4.14
CA ILE A 86 -5.16 0.50 5.23
C ILE A 86 -4.55 1.79 4.70
N VAL A 87 -4.75 2.87 5.45
CA VAL A 87 -4.09 4.15 5.24
C VAL A 87 -3.00 4.36 6.29
N LEU A 88 -1.98 5.13 5.92
CA LEU A 88 -1.03 5.75 6.84
C LEU A 88 -1.20 7.26 6.74
N LEU A 89 -1.58 7.90 7.85
CA LEU A 89 -1.99 9.29 7.87
C LEU A 89 -1.31 10.04 9.01
N PRO A 90 -0.96 11.33 8.84
CA PRO A 90 -0.79 12.24 9.96
C PRO A 90 -1.97 12.13 10.93
N ARG A 91 -1.68 11.87 12.21
CA ARG A 91 -2.72 11.53 13.21
C ARG A 91 -3.80 12.61 13.32
N ARG A 92 -3.42 13.88 13.14
CA ARG A 92 -4.33 15.04 13.13
C ARG A 92 -5.38 15.01 12.01
N GLN A 93 -5.11 14.30 10.91
CA GLN A 93 -6.01 14.21 9.76
C GLN A 93 -6.90 12.97 9.82
N LEU A 94 -6.67 12.02 10.73
CA LEU A 94 -7.48 10.80 10.86
C LEU A 94 -8.97 11.12 10.97
N ALA A 95 -9.33 12.13 11.78
CA ALA A 95 -10.73 12.51 11.97
C ALA A 95 -11.41 12.95 10.66
N VAL A 96 -10.71 13.73 9.84
CA VAL A 96 -11.22 14.18 8.52
C VAL A 96 -11.44 13.00 7.59
N TRP A 97 -10.44 12.11 7.49
CA TRP A 97 -10.51 10.93 6.61
C TRP A 97 -11.55 9.90 7.08
N THR A 98 -11.68 9.69 8.39
CA THR A 98 -12.72 8.84 8.97
C THR A 98 -14.11 9.41 8.68
N ALA A 99 -14.34 10.71 8.87
CA ALA A 99 -15.63 11.34 8.59
C ALA A 99 -16.02 11.20 7.11
N VAL A 100 -15.08 11.40 6.18
CA VAL A 100 -15.31 11.20 4.74
C VAL A 100 -15.69 9.75 4.43
N ALA A 101 -14.99 8.78 5.04
CA ALA A 101 -15.25 7.36 4.82
C ALA A 101 -16.59 6.88 5.42
N GLU A 102 -17.04 7.48 6.52
CA GLU A 102 -18.25 7.13 7.27
C GLU A 102 -19.55 7.62 6.62
N ARG A 103 -19.52 8.68 5.79
CA ARG A 103 -20.71 9.39 5.31
C ARG A 103 -21.77 8.48 4.65
N ASP A 104 -21.32 7.50 3.87
CA ASP A 104 -22.14 6.48 3.21
C ASP A 104 -21.68 5.06 3.54
N ALA A 105 -21.16 4.84 4.75
CA ALA A 105 -20.69 3.54 5.18
C ALA A 105 -21.86 2.55 5.31
N ALA A 106 -21.69 1.36 4.73
CA ALA A 106 -22.60 0.24 4.96
C ALA A 106 -22.47 -0.26 6.40
N GLU A 107 -23.45 -1.06 6.84
CA GLU A 107 -23.39 -1.67 8.17
C GLU A 107 -22.08 -2.45 8.38
N PRO A 108 -21.51 -2.38 9.61
CA PRO A 108 -20.35 -3.17 9.98
C PRO A 108 -20.54 -4.66 9.64
N PRO A 109 -19.49 -5.36 9.19
CA PRO A 109 -19.56 -6.81 9.16
C PRO A 109 -19.73 -7.36 10.58
N ALA A 110 -20.48 -8.46 10.71
CA ALA A 110 -20.58 -9.19 11.96
C ALA A 110 -19.20 -9.71 12.38
N LEU A 111 -18.85 -9.47 13.65
CA LEU A 111 -17.61 -9.93 14.26
C LEU A 111 -17.80 -11.30 14.92
N SER A 112 -16.75 -12.12 14.96
CA SER A 112 -16.71 -13.35 15.76
C SER A 112 -16.84 -13.05 17.25
N SER A 113 -17.26 -14.04 18.04
CA SER A 113 -17.37 -13.89 19.50
C SER A 113 -16.04 -13.51 20.17
N ARG A 114 -14.91 -14.00 19.63
CA ARG A 114 -13.57 -13.63 20.11
C ARG A 114 -13.24 -12.17 19.81
N ALA A 115 -13.51 -11.71 18.58
CA ALA A 115 -13.32 -10.31 18.20
C ALA A 115 -14.25 -9.37 18.98
N GLN A 116 -15.49 -9.79 19.27
CA GLN A 116 -16.42 -9.06 20.13
C GLN A 116 -15.88 -8.93 21.56
N ALA A 117 -15.39 -10.01 22.16
CA ALA A 117 -14.82 -9.99 23.51
C ALA A 117 -13.62 -9.02 23.61
N VAL A 118 -12.75 -8.98 22.60
CA VAL A 118 -11.63 -8.02 22.55
C VAL A 118 -12.13 -6.59 22.38
N ALA A 119 -13.14 -6.36 21.53
CA ALA A 119 -13.73 -5.04 21.35
C ALA A 119 -14.46 -4.53 22.61
N GLU A 120 -15.08 -5.42 23.38
CA GLU A 120 -15.71 -5.15 24.68
C GLU A 120 -14.66 -4.78 25.72
N ALA A 121 -13.59 -5.59 25.87
CA ALA A 121 -12.47 -5.26 26.75
C ALA A 121 -11.89 -3.86 26.46
N LEU A 122 -11.65 -3.53 25.19
CA LEU A 122 -11.15 -2.21 24.79
C LEU A 122 -12.17 -1.07 24.99
N ARG A 123 -13.47 -1.38 24.99
CA ARG A 123 -14.52 -0.40 25.25
C ARG A 123 -14.61 -0.07 26.73
N ASP A 124 -14.53 -1.10 27.57
CA ASP A 124 -14.76 -0.99 29.01
C ASP A 124 -13.52 -0.49 29.76
N GLU A 125 -12.32 -0.91 29.32
CA GLU A 125 -11.05 -0.60 30.00
C GLU A 125 -10.18 0.41 29.22
N GLY A 126 -10.57 0.74 27.98
CA GLY A 126 -9.83 1.66 27.12
C GLY A 126 -8.66 0.99 26.40
N ALA A 127 -7.58 1.74 26.18
CA ALA A 127 -6.44 1.26 25.40
C ALA A 127 -5.52 0.36 26.24
N LEU A 128 -5.34 -0.89 25.80
CA LEU A 128 -4.65 -1.95 26.54
C LEU A 128 -3.45 -2.50 25.76
N PHE A 129 -2.37 -2.88 26.46
CA PHE A 129 -1.27 -3.65 25.89
C PHE A 129 -1.72 -5.09 25.57
N PHE A 130 -0.94 -5.80 24.75
CA PHE A 130 -1.28 -7.16 24.30
C PHE A 130 -1.50 -8.15 25.47
N ASP A 131 -0.62 -8.14 26.49
CA ASP A 131 -0.74 -9.05 27.63
C ASP A 131 -1.93 -8.71 28.53
N GLU A 132 -2.29 -7.43 28.65
CA GLU A 132 -3.50 -6.99 29.36
C GLU A 132 -4.76 -7.46 28.63
N LEU A 133 -4.78 -7.37 27.30
CA LEU A 133 -5.87 -7.89 26.48
C LEU A 133 -6.04 -9.40 26.60
N MET A 134 -4.93 -10.16 26.69
CA MET A 134 -5.01 -11.60 26.92
C MET A 134 -5.76 -11.92 28.22
N ALA A 135 -5.45 -11.18 29.29
CA ALA A 135 -6.08 -11.35 30.59
C ALA A 135 -7.55 -10.89 30.59
N SER A 136 -7.84 -9.71 30.05
CA SER A 136 -9.18 -9.12 30.02
C SER A 136 -10.15 -9.92 29.13
N ALA A 137 -9.75 -10.23 27.89
CA ALA A 137 -10.58 -11.00 26.96
C ALA A 137 -10.57 -12.51 27.21
N ARG A 138 -9.69 -13.00 28.11
CA ARG A 138 -9.50 -14.42 28.46
C ARG A 138 -9.22 -15.32 27.25
N LEU A 139 -8.39 -14.83 26.32
CA LEU A 139 -8.02 -15.53 25.10
C LEU A 139 -6.59 -16.06 25.17
N LEU A 140 -6.34 -17.19 24.54
CA LEU A 140 -4.97 -17.63 24.27
C LEU A 140 -4.31 -16.68 23.26
N ARG A 141 -2.97 -16.61 23.29
CA ARG A 141 -2.18 -15.75 22.40
C ARG A 141 -2.60 -15.82 20.93
N THR A 142 -2.73 -17.02 20.37
CA THR A 142 -3.11 -17.20 18.96
C THR A 142 -4.54 -16.76 18.69
N GLU A 143 -5.45 -16.98 19.64
CA GLU A 143 -6.84 -16.54 19.54
C GLU A 143 -6.96 -15.02 19.58
N LEU A 144 -6.15 -14.35 20.42
CA LEU A 144 -6.07 -12.90 20.48
C LEU A 144 -5.47 -12.32 19.20
N GLU A 145 -4.41 -12.93 18.65
CA GLU A 145 -3.84 -12.52 17.37
C GLU A 145 -4.86 -12.62 16.22
N ASP A 146 -5.63 -13.71 16.15
CA ASP A 146 -6.67 -13.89 15.14
C ASP A 146 -7.81 -12.88 15.33
N ALA A 147 -8.24 -12.64 16.58
CA ALA A 147 -9.27 -11.65 16.91
C ALA A 147 -8.84 -10.20 16.58
N LEU A 148 -7.60 -9.82 16.90
CA LEU A 148 -7.04 -8.52 16.52
C LEU A 148 -6.91 -8.40 15.00
N GLY A 149 -6.53 -9.48 14.30
CA GLY A 149 -6.50 -9.51 12.84
C GLY A 149 -7.85 -9.27 12.22
N GLU A 150 -8.91 -9.90 12.73
CA GLU A 150 -10.29 -9.68 12.33
C GLU A 150 -10.74 -8.24 12.60
N LEU A 151 -10.43 -7.69 13.79
CA LEU A 151 -10.78 -6.30 14.13
C LEU A 151 -10.04 -5.27 13.27
N VAL A 152 -8.77 -5.52 12.92
CA VAL A 152 -8.00 -4.71 11.96
C VAL A 152 -8.67 -4.77 10.59
N ALA A 153 -9.01 -5.97 10.13
CA ALA A 153 -9.72 -6.17 8.87
C ALA A 153 -11.12 -5.54 8.91
N ALA A 154 -11.77 -5.42 10.06
CA ALA A 154 -13.03 -4.69 10.19
C ALA A 154 -12.85 -3.17 10.32
N GLY A 155 -11.61 -2.66 10.44
CA GLY A 155 -11.34 -1.24 10.71
C GLY A 155 -11.89 -0.79 12.07
N ARG A 156 -11.75 -1.64 13.09
CA ARG A 156 -12.27 -1.40 14.45
C ARG A 156 -11.18 -1.12 15.48
N VAL A 157 -9.95 -1.54 15.22
CA VAL A 157 -8.81 -1.31 16.12
C VAL A 157 -7.61 -0.71 15.40
N THR A 158 -6.80 0.01 16.17
CA THR A 158 -5.48 0.50 15.81
C THR A 158 -4.52 0.28 16.99
N ALA A 159 -3.24 0.57 16.81
CA ALA A 159 -2.24 0.51 17.88
C ALA A 159 -1.24 1.67 17.83
N ASP A 160 -0.54 1.89 18.94
CA ASP A 160 0.48 2.94 19.08
C ASP A 160 1.71 2.75 18.16
N SER A 161 1.89 1.56 17.55
CA SER A 161 3.01 1.24 16.64
C SER A 161 2.54 0.43 15.44
N PHE A 162 3.26 0.54 14.31
CA PHE A 162 3.02 -0.31 13.13
C PHE A 162 3.53 -1.75 13.35
N ALA A 163 4.43 -1.96 14.31
CA ALA A 163 4.95 -3.28 14.68
C ALA A 163 3.85 -4.31 14.98
N GLY A 164 2.75 -3.89 15.63
CA GLY A 164 1.60 -4.76 15.90
C GLY A 164 0.93 -5.26 14.62
N LEU A 165 0.65 -4.36 13.68
CA LEU A 165 0.10 -4.73 12.37
C LEU A 165 1.07 -5.62 11.59
N ARG A 166 2.36 -5.27 11.62
CA ARG A 166 3.45 -6.05 11.00
C ARG A 166 3.51 -7.47 11.57
N ALA A 167 3.20 -7.64 12.86
CA ALA A 167 3.13 -8.94 13.51
C ALA A 167 2.04 -9.84 12.89
N LEU A 168 0.89 -9.25 12.55
CA LEU A 168 -0.32 -9.89 12.02
C LEU A 168 -0.30 -10.15 10.51
N LEU A 169 0.65 -9.60 9.75
CA LEU A 169 0.71 -9.79 8.29
C LEU A 169 0.87 -11.25 7.85
N MET A 170 1.40 -12.13 8.71
CA MET A 170 1.57 -13.56 8.44
C MET A 170 0.74 -14.40 9.40
N PRO A 171 0.01 -15.44 8.93
CA PRO A 171 -0.72 -16.36 9.81
C PRO A 171 0.20 -16.97 10.87
N ALA A 172 -0.29 -17.10 12.10
CA ALA A 172 0.49 -17.65 13.23
C ALA A 172 1.13 -19.00 12.88
N ALA A 173 0.39 -19.91 12.23
CA ALA A 173 0.87 -21.22 11.81
C ALA A 173 2.08 -21.17 10.86
N LYS A 174 2.21 -20.12 10.04
CA LYS A 174 3.36 -19.95 9.13
C LYS A 174 4.56 -19.30 9.82
N ARG A 175 4.35 -18.64 10.97
CA ARG A 175 5.41 -17.96 11.75
C ARG A 175 6.30 -18.92 12.54
N ASP A 176 5.80 -20.11 12.90
CA ASP A 176 6.54 -21.08 13.73
C ASP A 176 7.57 -21.94 12.99
N SER A 177 7.76 -21.70 11.69
CA SER A 177 8.84 -22.33 10.93
C SER A 177 10.22 -21.82 11.41
N GLY A 178 11.09 -22.73 11.86
CA GLY A 178 12.34 -22.39 12.57
C GLY A 178 13.32 -21.46 11.84
N ARG A 179 13.22 -21.38 10.50
CA ARG A 179 14.02 -20.46 9.67
C ARG A 179 13.54 -19.01 9.74
N HIS A 180 12.24 -18.78 9.99
CA HIS A 180 11.63 -17.46 10.08
C HIS A 180 11.67 -16.87 11.51
N ARG A 181 11.70 -17.72 12.54
CA ARG A 181 11.74 -17.32 13.95
C ARG A 181 13.01 -16.54 14.36
N ARG A 182 14.19 -16.92 13.83
CA ARG A 182 15.48 -16.25 14.12
C ARG A 182 15.67 -14.93 13.36
N MET A 183 15.23 -14.87 12.09
CA MET A 183 15.29 -13.63 11.30
C MET A 183 14.42 -12.54 11.96
N ARG A 184 13.23 -12.91 12.44
CA ARG A 184 12.25 -11.96 12.99
C ARG A 184 12.69 -11.31 14.30
N ARG A 185 13.17 -12.08 15.27
CA ARG A 185 13.51 -11.58 16.62
C ARG A 185 14.56 -10.46 16.61
N HIS A 186 15.35 -10.35 15.54
CA HIS A 186 16.36 -9.30 15.36
C HIS A 186 15.96 -8.18 14.39
N THR A 187 14.88 -8.31 13.61
CA THR A 187 14.52 -7.33 12.55
C THR A 187 13.09 -6.82 12.60
N PHE A 188 12.16 -7.55 13.20
CA PHE A 188 10.76 -7.11 13.36
C PHE A 188 10.27 -7.53 14.74
N GLY A 189 9.91 -6.55 15.56
CA GLY A 189 9.35 -6.76 16.89
C GLY A 189 8.17 -7.74 16.93
N GLY A 190 7.87 -8.22 18.13
CA GLY A 190 6.70 -9.04 18.42
C GLY A 190 5.39 -8.25 18.31
N ILE A 191 4.26 -8.93 18.44
CA ILE A 191 2.96 -8.24 18.53
C ILE A 191 2.87 -7.42 19.82
N GLU A 192 3.66 -7.75 20.83
CA GLU A 192 3.83 -7.00 22.07
C GLU A 192 4.45 -5.61 21.84
N ASP A 193 5.24 -5.44 20.77
CA ASP A 193 5.85 -4.16 20.41
C ASP A 193 4.87 -3.18 19.72
N ALA A 194 3.59 -3.56 19.62
CA ALA A 194 2.50 -2.72 19.13
C ALA A 194 2.22 -1.50 20.02
N GLY A 195 2.69 -1.50 21.26
CA GLY A 195 2.20 -0.59 22.29
C GLY A 195 0.76 -0.96 22.68
N ARG A 196 -0.08 0.04 22.96
CA ARG A 196 -1.49 -0.20 23.31
C ARG A 196 -2.34 -0.34 22.05
N TRP A 197 -3.22 -1.32 22.07
CA TRP A 197 -4.32 -1.47 21.14
C TRP A 197 -5.50 -0.62 21.62
N SER A 198 -6.23 -0.03 20.68
CA SER A 198 -7.39 0.82 20.99
C SER A 198 -8.44 0.72 19.91
N LEU A 199 -9.70 0.99 20.27
CA LEU A 199 -10.76 1.13 19.29
C LEU A 199 -10.52 2.37 18.40
N VAL A 200 -10.79 2.23 17.11
CA VAL A 200 -10.83 3.37 16.19
C VAL A 200 -11.99 4.28 16.60
N ARG A 201 -11.69 5.57 16.79
CA ARG A 201 -12.71 6.55 17.14
C ARG A 201 -13.57 6.85 15.92
N THR A 202 -14.88 6.69 16.07
CA THR A 202 -15.88 7.11 15.08
C THR A 202 -16.23 8.59 15.31
N THR A 203 -16.39 9.33 14.22
CA THR A 203 -16.76 10.76 14.24
C THR A 203 -18.28 10.91 14.22
N ALA A 204 -18.96 10.36 15.22
CA ALA A 204 -20.42 10.29 15.27
C ALA A 204 -21.11 11.58 15.76
N SER A 205 -20.61 12.77 15.41
CA SER A 205 -21.29 14.05 15.72
C SER A 205 -21.94 14.60 14.45
N ARG A 206 -23.23 14.33 14.27
CA ARG A 206 -24.08 14.94 13.24
C ARG A 206 -24.70 16.21 13.79
N ASP A 207 -23.94 17.31 13.80
CA ASP A 207 -24.43 18.63 14.19
C ASP A 207 -24.89 19.45 12.98
N ALA A 208 -25.61 20.55 13.24
CA ALA A 208 -26.25 21.41 12.24
C ALA A 208 -25.29 22.14 11.26
N ASP A 209 -23.96 22.01 11.43
CA ASP A 209 -22.92 22.58 10.54
C ASP A 209 -22.33 21.54 9.56
N ASP A 210 -23.01 20.39 9.39
CA ASP A 210 -22.58 19.26 8.55
C ASP A 210 -22.18 19.67 7.13
N ASP A 211 -22.90 20.61 6.51
CA ASP A 211 -22.63 21.04 5.13
C ASP A 211 -21.33 21.86 5.00
N ALA A 212 -21.01 22.73 5.96
CA ALA A 212 -19.77 23.49 5.94
C ALA A 212 -18.58 22.58 6.22
N GLN A 213 -18.72 21.72 7.23
CA GLN A 213 -17.71 20.73 7.58
C GLN A 213 -17.45 19.76 6.42
N HIS A 214 -18.50 19.28 5.74
CA HIS A 214 -18.36 18.44 4.54
C HIS A 214 -17.58 19.15 3.43
N ARG A 215 -17.86 20.44 3.17
CA ARG A 215 -17.10 21.22 2.17
C ARG A 215 -15.61 21.33 2.51
N GLU A 216 -15.27 21.51 3.80
CA GLU A 216 -13.88 21.53 4.26
C GLU A 216 -13.21 20.16 4.11
N GLN A 217 -13.92 19.08 4.46
CA GLN A 217 -13.44 17.70 4.28
C GLN A 217 -13.19 17.38 2.81
N VAL A 218 -14.10 17.74 1.90
CA VAL A 218 -13.93 17.56 0.45
C VAL A 218 -12.75 18.39 -0.06
N GLU A 219 -12.57 19.63 0.44
CA GLU A 219 -11.40 20.44 0.08
C GLU A 219 -10.09 19.80 0.53
N HIS A 220 -10.07 19.23 1.73
CA HIS A 220 -8.92 18.50 2.26
C HIS A 220 -8.55 17.31 1.35
N VAL A 221 -9.52 16.49 0.96
CA VAL A 221 -9.31 15.37 0.02
C VAL A 221 -8.82 15.87 -1.34
N ALA A 222 -9.40 16.94 -1.87
CA ALA A 222 -9.01 17.54 -3.15
C ALA A 222 -7.53 17.98 -3.14
N ARG A 223 -7.08 18.62 -2.05
CA ARG A 223 -5.68 19.00 -1.87
C ARG A 223 -4.75 17.80 -1.75
N ALA A 224 -5.15 16.74 -1.04
CA ALA A 224 -4.37 15.51 -0.94
C ALA A 224 -4.19 14.83 -2.31
N LEU A 225 -5.24 14.79 -3.15
CA LEU A 225 -5.15 14.25 -4.51
C LEU A 225 -4.25 15.09 -5.42
N LEU A 226 -4.32 16.42 -5.32
CA LEU A 226 -3.41 17.33 -6.01
C LEU A 226 -1.95 17.09 -5.60
N GLN A 227 -1.68 16.96 -4.30
CA GLN A 227 -0.34 16.66 -3.80
C GLN A 227 0.18 15.31 -4.32
N ARG A 228 -0.70 14.31 -4.38
CA ARG A 228 -0.35 12.96 -4.85
C ARG A 228 0.00 12.96 -6.33
N TYR A 229 -0.84 13.53 -7.17
CA TYR A 229 -0.72 13.37 -8.62
C TYR A 229 -0.06 14.54 -9.34
N GLY A 230 0.00 15.72 -8.71
CA GLY A 230 0.44 16.97 -9.34
C GLY A 230 -0.59 17.53 -10.32
N VAL A 231 -1.19 16.67 -11.15
CA VAL A 231 -2.33 16.96 -12.02
C VAL A 231 -3.46 15.98 -11.75
N VAL A 232 -4.67 16.48 -11.55
CA VAL A 232 -5.86 15.69 -11.25
C VAL A 232 -6.90 15.82 -12.37
N PHE A 233 -7.53 14.70 -12.72
CA PHE A 233 -8.67 14.57 -13.62
C PHE A 233 -9.50 13.35 -13.20
N TRP A 234 -10.77 13.30 -13.62
CA TRP A 234 -11.75 12.33 -13.12
C TRP A 234 -11.29 10.86 -13.19
N LYS A 235 -10.59 10.48 -14.28
CA LYS A 235 -10.20 9.08 -14.52
C LYS A 235 -9.14 8.57 -13.52
N LEU A 236 -8.42 9.44 -12.82
CA LEU A 236 -7.51 9.02 -11.74
C LEU A 236 -8.26 8.42 -10.55
N LEU A 237 -9.52 8.84 -10.32
CA LEU A 237 -10.32 8.35 -9.21
C LEU A 237 -10.64 6.85 -9.33
N GLU A 238 -10.56 6.27 -10.53
CA GLU A 238 -10.72 4.82 -10.73
C GLU A 238 -9.64 3.98 -10.03
N ARG A 239 -8.50 4.60 -9.68
CA ARG A 239 -7.43 3.96 -8.89
C ARG A 239 -7.56 4.21 -7.39
N GLU A 240 -8.20 5.31 -7.01
CA GLU A 240 -8.42 5.72 -5.63
C GLU A 240 -9.59 4.94 -5.00
N ALA A 241 -9.78 5.13 -3.69
CA ALA A 241 -10.84 4.45 -2.98
C ALA A 241 -12.23 4.91 -3.46
N SER A 242 -13.15 3.96 -3.66
CA SER A 242 -14.48 4.25 -4.22
C SER A 242 -15.39 5.08 -3.31
N TRP A 243 -15.01 5.24 -2.04
CA TRP A 243 -15.73 6.04 -1.05
C TRP A 243 -15.26 7.50 -0.99
N LEU A 244 -14.26 7.89 -1.79
CA LEU A 244 -13.87 9.30 -1.91
C LEU A 244 -15.02 10.17 -2.48
N PRO A 245 -15.02 11.50 -2.21
CA PRO A 245 -15.97 12.42 -2.81
C PRO A 245 -16.03 12.30 -4.33
N SER A 246 -17.22 12.49 -4.89
CA SER A 246 -17.44 12.37 -6.32
C SER A 246 -16.63 13.38 -7.12
N TRP A 247 -16.32 13.08 -8.40
CA TRP A 247 -15.65 14.05 -9.27
C TRP A 247 -16.40 15.39 -9.35
N ARG A 248 -17.74 15.36 -9.27
CA ARG A 248 -18.57 16.56 -9.27
C ARG A 248 -18.26 17.47 -8.08
N GLU A 249 -18.13 16.91 -6.88
CA GLU A 249 -17.80 17.64 -5.65
C GLU A 249 -16.35 18.15 -5.69
N LEU A 250 -15.41 17.30 -6.07
CA LEU A 250 -14.00 17.66 -6.21
C LEU A 250 -13.80 18.78 -7.24
N ARG A 251 -14.49 18.72 -8.38
CA ARG A 251 -14.45 19.75 -9.42
C ARG A 251 -14.89 21.11 -8.90
N GLN A 252 -15.95 21.18 -8.09
CA GLN A 252 -16.40 22.44 -7.50
C GLN A 252 -15.33 23.06 -6.59
N VAL A 253 -14.63 22.23 -5.82
CA VAL A 253 -13.48 22.68 -5.04
C VAL A 253 -12.37 23.19 -5.96
N TYR A 254 -11.98 22.42 -6.97
CA TYR A 254 -10.89 22.80 -7.86
C TYR A 254 -11.18 24.12 -8.61
N GLN A 255 -12.40 24.32 -9.11
CA GLN A 255 -12.79 25.60 -9.73
C GLN A 255 -12.66 26.78 -8.76
N ARG A 256 -12.99 26.58 -7.47
CA ARG A 256 -12.80 27.60 -6.43
C ARG A 256 -11.32 27.85 -6.12
N LEU A 257 -10.50 26.81 -6.04
CA LEU A 257 -9.04 26.94 -5.84
C LEU A 257 -8.37 27.62 -7.04
N GLU A 258 -8.83 27.34 -8.26
CA GLU A 258 -8.39 28.02 -9.48
C GLU A 258 -8.78 29.49 -9.48
N ALA A 259 -10.02 29.83 -9.12
CA ALA A 259 -10.48 31.22 -9.01
C ALA A 259 -9.66 32.03 -7.98
N ARG A 260 -9.12 31.36 -6.96
CA ARG A 260 -8.18 31.93 -5.98
C ARG A 260 -6.73 32.00 -6.47
N GLY A 261 -6.42 31.42 -7.62
CA GLY A 261 -5.09 31.37 -8.21
C GLY A 261 -4.14 30.36 -7.56
N GLU A 262 -4.64 29.51 -6.64
CA GLU A 262 -3.86 28.50 -5.92
C GLU A 262 -3.45 27.33 -6.83
N ILE A 263 -4.28 27.03 -7.82
CA ILE A 263 -4.03 25.99 -8.83
C ILE A 263 -4.31 26.52 -10.22
N ARG A 264 -4.08 25.69 -11.25
CA ARG A 264 -4.33 26.02 -12.65
C ARG A 264 -5.24 24.98 -13.28
N GLY A 265 -6.36 25.42 -13.87
CA GLY A 265 -7.16 24.61 -14.77
C GLY A 265 -6.58 24.65 -16.19
N GLY A 266 -6.77 23.57 -16.95
CA GLY A 266 -6.31 23.52 -18.33
C GLY A 266 -6.25 22.11 -18.91
N ARG A 267 -5.46 21.97 -19.98
CA ARG A 267 -5.12 20.69 -20.60
C ARG A 267 -3.62 20.46 -20.41
N PHE A 268 -3.27 19.54 -19.52
CA PHE A 268 -1.88 19.23 -19.19
C PHE A 268 -1.44 17.85 -19.70
N VAL A 269 -2.41 16.93 -19.81
CA VAL A 269 -2.21 15.56 -20.32
C VAL A 269 -3.05 15.37 -21.57
N ASP A 270 -2.39 14.98 -22.66
CA ASP A 270 -3.03 14.71 -23.95
C ASP A 270 -3.81 13.38 -23.95
N GLY A 271 -4.79 13.24 -24.85
CA GLY A 271 -5.61 12.03 -25.00
C GLY A 271 -6.67 11.82 -23.91
N LEU A 272 -6.79 12.75 -22.95
CA LEU A 272 -7.78 12.68 -21.87
C LEU A 272 -8.84 13.78 -22.01
N VAL A 273 -10.11 13.37 -21.97
CA VAL A 273 -11.27 14.25 -22.06
C VAL A 273 -11.68 14.73 -20.66
N GLY A 274 -12.09 16.00 -20.57
CA GLY A 274 -12.58 16.63 -19.34
C GLY A 274 -11.62 17.68 -18.76
N GLU A 275 -12.10 18.42 -17.77
CA GLU A 275 -11.29 19.39 -17.02
C GLU A 275 -10.13 18.69 -16.30
N GLN A 276 -8.98 19.37 -16.28
CA GLN A 276 -7.80 18.95 -15.55
C GLN A 276 -7.31 20.11 -14.71
N PHE A 277 -6.79 19.80 -13.53
CA PHE A 277 -6.35 20.78 -12.55
C PHE A 277 -4.95 20.42 -12.07
N ALA A 278 -4.03 21.39 -12.07
CA ALA A 278 -2.64 21.16 -11.73
C ALA A 278 -2.17 22.08 -10.60
N LEU A 279 -1.32 21.55 -9.73
CA LEU A 279 -0.50 22.35 -8.84
C LEU A 279 0.45 23.24 -9.65
N PRO A 280 0.67 24.52 -9.27
CA PRO A 280 1.56 25.41 -10.00
C PRO A 280 2.97 24.83 -10.19
N GLU A 281 3.52 24.17 -9.17
CA GLU A 281 4.83 23.52 -9.17
C GLU A 281 4.91 22.26 -10.06
N ALA A 282 3.79 21.61 -10.36
CA ALA A 282 3.74 20.46 -11.26
C ALA A 282 3.98 20.87 -12.73
N ILE A 283 3.62 22.11 -13.10
CA ILE A 283 3.68 22.59 -14.49
C ILE A 283 5.13 22.71 -15.00
N PRO A 284 6.07 23.35 -14.28
CA PRO A 284 7.49 23.34 -14.67
C PRO A 284 8.07 21.94 -14.76
N ALA A 285 7.71 21.03 -13.83
CA ALA A 285 8.17 19.66 -13.83
C ALA A 285 7.66 18.87 -15.05
N LEU A 286 6.39 19.03 -15.43
CA LEU A 286 5.83 18.48 -16.67
C LEU A 286 6.60 18.97 -17.90
N ARG A 287 6.86 20.28 -17.99
CA ARG A 287 7.61 20.87 -19.11
C ARG A 287 9.05 20.38 -19.16
N SER A 288 9.69 20.19 -18.01
CA SER A 288 11.04 19.63 -17.93
C SER A 288 11.07 18.23 -18.52
N ILE A 289 10.11 17.38 -18.13
CA ILE A 289 10.05 15.98 -18.57
C ILE A 289 9.68 15.86 -20.04
N ALA A 290 8.80 16.73 -20.56
CA ALA A 290 8.48 16.77 -21.99
C ALA A 290 9.69 17.09 -22.88
N ARG A 291 10.70 17.78 -22.35
CA ARG A 291 11.95 18.12 -23.07
C ARG A 291 13.03 17.05 -22.94
N ARG A 292 12.89 16.08 -22.03
CA ARG A 292 13.89 15.02 -21.85
C ARG A 292 13.73 13.98 -22.95
N GLU A 293 14.84 13.63 -23.60
CA GLU A 293 14.86 12.50 -24.54
C GLU A 293 14.56 11.18 -23.83
N ALA A 294 14.11 10.20 -24.60
CA ALA A 294 13.89 8.84 -24.12
C ALA A 294 15.26 8.15 -23.92
N SER A 295 15.52 7.63 -22.72
CA SER A 295 16.82 7.02 -22.37
C SER A 295 16.75 5.51 -22.22
N GLY A 296 15.58 4.91 -22.46
CA GLY A 296 15.29 3.51 -22.14
C GLY A 296 15.22 3.27 -20.63
N GLU A 297 14.86 4.28 -19.82
CA GLU A 297 14.83 4.13 -18.36
C GLU A 297 13.75 3.12 -17.96
N LEU A 298 14.13 2.10 -17.22
CA LEU A 298 13.26 1.03 -16.75
C LEU A 298 12.89 1.24 -15.27
N VAL A 299 11.59 1.30 -14.99
CA VAL A 299 11.07 1.49 -13.63
C VAL A 299 10.01 0.44 -13.33
N VAL A 300 10.17 -0.24 -12.20
CA VAL A 300 9.19 -1.21 -11.71
C VAL A 300 8.28 -0.54 -10.69
N VAL A 301 6.98 -0.63 -10.92
CA VAL A 301 5.93 -0.09 -10.04
C VAL A 301 5.10 -1.26 -9.48
N SER A 302 4.77 -1.20 -8.20
CA SER A 302 3.89 -2.20 -7.57
C SER A 302 2.46 -2.09 -8.10
N GLY A 303 1.76 -3.22 -8.20
CA GLY A 303 0.32 -3.23 -8.47
C GLY A 303 -0.48 -2.50 -7.38
N CYS A 304 -0.01 -2.51 -6.14
CA CYS A 304 -0.61 -1.78 -5.03
C CYS A 304 -0.31 -0.26 -5.04
N ASP A 305 0.53 0.24 -5.95
CA ASP A 305 0.92 1.65 -6.02
C ASP A 305 -0.21 2.53 -6.61
N PRO A 306 -0.33 3.83 -6.23
CA PRO A 306 -1.22 4.78 -6.90
C PRO A 306 -0.91 4.97 -8.40
N LEU A 307 0.29 4.61 -8.85
CA LEU A 307 0.69 4.67 -10.27
C LEU A 307 0.34 3.42 -11.09
N ASN A 308 -0.32 2.42 -10.49
CA ASN A 308 -0.97 1.36 -11.27
C ASN A 308 -2.19 1.92 -12.02
N LEU A 309 -1.93 2.54 -13.17
CA LEU A 309 -2.95 3.19 -14.01
C LEU A 309 -3.21 2.42 -15.32
N VAL A 310 -2.72 1.18 -15.44
CA VAL A 310 -2.91 0.34 -16.63
C VAL A 310 -4.33 -0.19 -16.66
N GLY A 311 -5.01 0.02 -17.79
CA GLY A 311 -6.43 -0.29 -17.98
C GLY A 311 -7.39 0.71 -17.35
N THR A 312 -6.87 1.82 -16.80
CA THR A 312 -7.67 3.00 -16.42
C THR A 312 -7.22 4.20 -17.26
N VAL A 313 -6.20 4.94 -16.81
CA VAL A 313 -5.66 6.09 -17.54
C VAL A 313 -4.86 5.65 -18.76
N LEU A 314 -4.05 4.60 -18.61
CA LEU A 314 -3.27 4.02 -19.70
C LEU A 314 -4.08 2.93 -20.40
N ALA A 315 -3.92 2.83 -21.71
CA ALA A 315 -4.50 1.75 -22.50
C ALA A 315 -3.97 0.38 -22.07
N GLY A 316 -4.76 -0.67 -22.31
CA GLY A 316 -4.43 -2.06 -22.00
C GLY A 316 -5.44 -2.73 -21.06
N GLU A 317 -5.22 -4.00 -20.79
CA GLU A 317 -6.02 -4.74 -19.80
C GLU A 317 -5.69 -4.28 -18.38
N ARG A 318 -6.70 -4.24 -17.52
CA ARG A 318 -6.53 -3.76 -16.14
C ARG A 318 -5.57 -4.66 -15.35
N VAL A 319 -4.48 -4.08 -14.86
CA VAL A 319 -3.52 -4.81 -14.02
C VAL A 319 -4.02 -4.86 -12.58
N PRO A 320 -4.17 -6.05 -11.97
CA PRO A 320 -4.72 -6.19 -10.61
C PRO A 320 -3.89 -5.47 -9.55
N ALA A 321 -4.57 -4.70 -8.69
CA ALA A 321 -3.94 -3.95 -7.60
C ALA A 321 -3.71 -4.80 -6.34
N VAL A 322 -2.94 -5.88 -6.47
CA VAL A 322 -2.66 -6.85 -5.41
C VAL A 322 -1.15 -6.99 -5.16
N ILE A 323 -0.80 -7.38 -3.93
CA ILE A 323 0.60 -7.58 -3.50
C ILE A 323 1.30 -8.58 -4.42
N GLY A 324 2.55 -8.27 -4.77
CA GLY A 324 3.38 -9.09 -5.65
C GLY A 324 3.16 -8.86 -7.14
N THR A 325 2.10 -8.14 -7.53
CA THR A 325 1.95 -7.65 -8.91
C THR A 325 2.96 -6.54 -9.18
N ARG A 326 3.59 -6.56 -10.36
CA ARG A 326 4.56 -5.54 -10.78
C ARG A 326 4.27 -5.08 -12.19
N ILE A 327 4.48 -3.81 -12.47
CA ILE A 327 4.36 -3.20 -13.80
C ILE A 327 5.72 -2.61 -14.15
N LEU A 328 6.25 -2.99 -15.30
CA LEU A 328 7.46 -2.41 -15.86
C LEU A 328 7.10 -1.27 -16.78
N PHE A 329 7.66 -0.10 -16.51
CA PHE A 329 7.63 1.05 -17.38
C PHE A 329 8.98 1.24 -18.06
N GLU A 330 8.98 1.47 -19.37
CA GLU A 330 10.12 1.97 -20.13
C GLU A 330 9.81 3.39 -20.61
N ASP A 331 10.57 4.38 -20.14
CA ASP A 331 10.34 5.81 -20.43
C ASP A 331 8.86 6.22 -20.25
N GLY A 332 8.20 5.64 -19.24
CA GLY A 332 6.80 5.90 -18.91
C GLY A 332 5.76 5.23 -19.82
N VAL A 333 6.16 4.33 -20.70
CA VAL A 333 5.27 3.38 -21.40
C VAL A 333 5.22 2.09 -20.60
N ALA A 334 4.04 1.58 -20.26
CA ALA A 334 3.90 0.28 -19.60
C ALA A 334 4.20 -0.83 -20.62
N VAL A 335 5.31 -1.55 -20.46
CA VAL A 335 5.78 -2.54 -21.45
C VAL A 335 5.47 -3.97 -21.05
N ALA A 336 5.42 -4.25 -19.74
CA ALA A 336 5.19 -5.60 -19.23
C ALA A 336 4.60 -5.57 -17.81
N ALA A 337 3.89 -6.63 -17.41
CA ALA A 337 3.38 -6.82 -16.06
C ALA A 337 3.60 -8.24 -15.55
N TRP A 338 4.03 -8.37 -14.30
CA TRP A 338 4.10 -9.64 -13.58
C TRP A 338 2.86 -9.79 -12.71
N VAL A 339 1.99 -10.73 -13.06
CA VAL A 339 0.70 -10.94 -12.38
C VAL A 339 0.60 -12.41 -12.00
N SER A 340 0.42 -12.70 -10.71
CA SER A 340 0.22 -14.07 -10.20
C SER A 340 1.25 -15.10 -10.70
N GLY A 341 2.53 -14.71 -10.76
CA GLY A 341 3.62 -15.60 -11.19
C GLY A 341 3.80 -15.72 -12.71
N LYS A 342 3.05 -14.95 -13.51
CA LYS A 342 3.11 -14.98 -14.97
C LYS A 342 3.52 -13.61 -15.51
N MET A 343 4.35 -13.64 -16.55
CA MET A 343 4.72 -12.47 -17.33
C MET A 343 3.63 -12.19 -18.37
N GLN A 344 3.19 -10.93 -18.46
CA GLN A 344 2.29 -10.42 -19.47
C GLN A 344 2.99 -9.28 -20.23
N TRP A 345 3.03 -9.37 -21.55
CA TRP A 345 3.52 -8.29 -22.40
C TRP A 345 2.39 -7.31 -22.67
N LEU A 346 2.65 -6.02 -22.45
CA LEU A 346 1.66 -4.95 -22.68
C LEU A 346 1.90 -4.23 -24.02
N VAL A 347 3.12 -4.36 -24.55
CA VAL A 347 3.53 -3.83 -25.85
C VAL A 347 4.37 -4.89 -26.56
N ASP A 348 4.29 -4.92 -27.88
CA ASP A 348 5.14 -5.78 -28.71
C ASP A 348 6.62 -5.35 -28.62
N GLY A 349 7.49 -6.34 -28.48
CA GLY A 349 8.94 -6.14 -28.45
C GLY A 349 9.63 -7.32 -29.09
N ASP A 350 10.78 -7.06 -29.72
CA ASP A 350 11.68 -8.12 -30.18
C ASP A 350 12.23 -8.95 -29.01
N VAL A 351 12.92 -10.04 -29.34
CA VAL A 351 13.44 -10.99 -28.34
C VAL A 351 14.43 -10.32 -27.39
N GLU A 352 15.22 -9.35 -27.87
CA GLU A 352 16.23 -8.65 -27.07
C GLU A 352 15.57 -7.71 -26.06
N LYS A 353 14.60 -6.91 -26.49
CA LYS A 353 13.78 -6.05 -25.61
C LYS A 353 13.05 -6.86 -24.57
N GLN A 354 12.39 -7.96 -24.97
CA GLN A 354 11.69 -8.83 -24.04
C GLN A 354 12.64 -9.45 -23.00
N GLN A 355 13.87 -9.81 -23.40
CA GLN A 355 14.86 -10.32 -22.46
C GLN A 355 15.29 -9.25 -21.46
N ARG A 356 15.58 -8.03 -21.92
CA ARG A 356 15.91 -6.88 -21.07
C ARG A 356 14.77 -6.56 -20.09
N TRP A 357 13.53 -6.57 -20.55
CA TRP A 357 12.35 -6.34 -19.72
C TRP A 357 12.18 -7.41 -18.64
N ARG A 358 12.40 -8.68 -18.99
CA ARG A 358 12.33 -9.81 -18.04
C ARG A 358 13.37 -9.67 -16.93
N GLU A 359 14.59 -9.28 -17.28
CA GLU A 359 15.68 -9.05 -16.33
C GLU A 359 15.35 -7.89 -15.37
N ALA A 360 14.84 -6.77 -15.90
CA ALA A 360 14.48 -5.60 -15.11
C ALA A 360 13.37 -5.85 -14.09
N LEU A 361 12.39 -6.70 -14.40
CA LEU A 361 11.34 -7.09 -13.44
C LEU A 361 11.85 -7.96 -12.28
N GLY A 362 13.10 -8.41 -12.35
CA GLY A 362 13.71 -9.27 -11.34
C GLY A 362 13.06 -10.65 -11.29
N VAL A 363 12.42 -11.09 -12.39
CA VAL A 363 11.97 -12.47 -12.55
C VAL A 363 13.21 -13.32 -12.76
N ARG A 364 13.88 -13.69 -11.67
CA ARG A 364 14.82 -14.81 -11.74
C ARG A 364 13.98 -16.01 -12.14
N ALA A 365 14.21 -16.52 -13.36
CA ALA A 365 13.76 -17.84 -13.73
C ALA A 365 14.12 -18.75 -12.55
N SER A 366 13.11 -19.31 -11.90
CA SER A 366 13.30 -20.36 -10.92
C SER A 366 13.82 -21.58 -11.66
N ALA A 367 15.10 -21.53 -12.05
CA ALA A 367 15.86 -22.68 -12.44
C ALA A 367 15.89 -23.55 -11.19
N ARG A 368 15.01 -24.54 -11.17
CA ARG A 368 15.19 -25.75 -10.37
C ARG A 368 16.65 -26.17 -10.57
N ARG A 369 17.51 -25.89 -9.59
CA ARG A 369 18.74 -26.67 -9.44
C ARG A 369 18.26 -28.08 -9.15
N ARG A 370 18.16 -28.91 -10.20
CA ARG A 370 18.31 -30.36 -10.01
C ARG A 370 19.66 -30.53 -9.30
N PRO A 371 19.73 -31.21 -8.16
CA PRO A 371 21.03 -31.63 -7.64
C PRO A 371 21.70 -32.49 -8.73
N PRO A 372 23.04 -32.42 -8.89
CA PRO A 372 23.72 -33.32 -9.80
C PRO A 372 23.41 -34.75 -9.37
N GLU A 373 22.86 -35.55 -10.29
CA GLU A 373 22.82 -37.00 -10.14
C GLU A 373 24.27 -37.46 -10.00
N THR A 374 24.61 -37.92 -8.80
CA THR A 374 25.84 -38.65 -8.55
C THR A 374 25.82 -39.87 -9.47
N GLN A 375 26.65 -39.87 -10.51
CA GLN A 375 26.97 -41.09 -11.26
C GLN A 375 27.65 -42.05 -10.27
N ALA A 376 26.83 -42.90 -9.65
CA ALA A 376 27.29 -44.09 -8.98
C ALA A 376 27.78 -45.04 -10.07
N ASP A 377 29.10 -45.06 -10.19
CA ASP A 377 29.96 -46.15 -10.64
C ASP A 377 29.24 -47.52 -10.69
N GLN A 378 28.85 -47.93 -11.90
CA GLN A 378 28.59 -49.34 -12.24
C GLN A 378 29.64 -49.79 -13.25
N GLY A 379 30.90 -49.77 -12.82
CA GLY A 379 31.99 -50.53 -13.41
C GLY A 379 31.94 -51.99 -12.94
N ALA A 380 31.40 -52.84 -13.81
CA ALA A 380 31.35 -54.30 -13.78
C ALA A 380 32.35 -55.05 -12.87
N GLN A 381 31.78 -55.81 -11.94
CA GLN A 381 32.36 -57.07 -11.46
C GLN A 381 32.40 -58.09 -12.60
N ALA A 382 33.59 -58.39 -13.11
CA ALA A 382 33.90 -59.67 -13.74
C ALA A 382 35.41 -59.87 -13.76
N ARG A 383 35.95 -60.66 -12.81
CA ARG A 383 36.97 -61.69 -13.08
C ARG A 383 37.37 -62.45 -11.80
N HIS A 384 36.94 -63.72 -11.79
CA HIS A 384 37.72 -64.91 -11.42
C HIS A 384 38.31 -65.01 -10.01
N GLY A 385 37.66 -65.83 -9.19
CA GLY A 385 38.34 -66.59 -8.14
C GLY A 385 39.23 -67.69 -8.72
N LYS A 386 40.34 -67.94 -8.03
CA LYS A 386 40.98 -69.26 -7.86
C LYS A 386 41.87 -69.19 -6.60
N TRP A 387 42.12 -70.38 -6.02
CA TRP A 387 42.73 -70.69 -4.71
C TRP A 387 41.74 -70.50 -3.55
N THR A 388 41.12 -71.52 -2.94
CA THR A 388 41.38 -72.97 -2.81
C THR A 388 40.06 -73.65 -2.45
#